data_AF-A0A7W2ACB1-F1
#
_entry.id   AF-A0A7W2ACB1-F1
#
_cell.length_a   1.000
_cell.length_b   1.000
_cell.length_c   1.000
_cell.angle_alpha   90.00
_cell.angle_beta   90.00
_cell.angle_gamma   90.00
#
_symmetry.space_group_name_H-M   'P 1'
#
loop_
_entity.id
_entity.type
_entity.pdbx_description
1 polymer ?
#
loop_
_entity_poly.entity_id
_entity_poly.type
_entity_poly.pdbx_seq_one_letter_code
_entity_poly.pdbx_strand_id
1 'polypeptide(L)' 'MEIIYLLIPIAIILVSVGIWAFFWSVKQGQFDDLESPAHRILFEDDGDMIPDDARPDHSDKTDNTP' A
#
# COMPACT_ATOMS: atom_id res chain seq x y z
N MET A 1 -47.90 5.05 -11.83
CA MET A 1 -47.27 4.07 -10.92
C MET A 1 -46.36 3.08 -11.66
N GLU A 2 -46.28 3.11 -12.99
CA GLU A 2 -45.44 2.21 -13.81
C GLU A 2 -43.93 2.33 -13.58
N ILE A 3 -43.43 3.54 -13.25
CA ILE A 3 -41.99 3.78 -13.11
C ILE A 3 -41.33 2.95 -11.99
N ILE A 4 -42.12 2.55 -10.98
CA ILE A 4 -41.64 1.72 -9.88
C ILE A 4 -41.16 0.35 -10.39
N TYR A 5 -41.83 -0.20 -11.40
CA TYR A 5 -41.41 -1.47 -12.02
C TYR A 5 -40.08 -1.38 -12.78
N LEU A 6 -39.68 -0.17 -13.20
CA LEU A 6 -38.38 0.08 -13.80
C LEU A 6 -37.31 0.37 -12.72
N LEU A 7 -37.66 1.15 -11.69
CA LEU A 7 -36.71 1.61 -10.68
C LEU A 7 -36.26 0.51 -9.71
N ILE A 8 -37.17 -0.38 -9.30
CA ILE A 8 -36.83 -1.51 -8.41
C ILE A 8 -35.73 -2.40 -8.99
N PRO A 9 -35.82 -2.93 -10.23
CA PRO A 9 -34.77 -3.78 -10.79
C PRO A 9 -33.47 -3.02 -11.01
N ILE A 10 -33.53 -1.75 -11.44
CA ILE A 10 -32.32 -0.91 -11.57
C ILE A 10 -31.62 -0.76 -10.22
N ALA A 11 -32.37 -0.46 -9.15
CA ALA A 11 -31.81 -0.32 -7.81
C ALA A 11 -31.16 -1.62 -7.32
N ILE A 12 -31.81 -2.77 -7.56
CA ILE A 12 -31.25 -4.08 -7.21
C ILE A 12 -29.93 -4.31 -7.95
N ILE A 13 -29.89 -4.05 -9.26
CA ILE A 13 -28.66 -4.19 -10.07
C ILE A 13 -27.54 -3.30 -9.52
N LEU A 14 -27.83 -2.03 -9.24
CA LEU A 14 -26.85 -1.08 -8.71
C LEU A 14 -26.29 -1.54 -7.36
N VAL A 15 -27.16 -2.02 -6.45
CA VAL A 15 -26.75 -2.56 -5.16
C VAL A 15 -25.91 -3.82 -5.33
N SER A 16 -26.31 -4.75 -6.20
CA SER A 16 -25.56 -5.97 -6.49
C SER A 16 -24.16 -5.67 -7.05
N VAL A 17 -24.06 -4.71 -7.99
CA VAL A 17 -22.78 -4.27 -8.55
C VAL A 17 -21.90 -3.62 -7.47
N GLY A 18 -22.48 -2.75 -6.63
CA GLY A 18 -21.75 -2.11 -5.53
C GLY A 18 -21.20 -3.14 -4.53
N ILE A 19 -22.01 -4.12 -4.13
CA ILE A 19 -21.59 -5.20 -3.24
C ILE A 19 -20.48 -6.05 -3.89
N TRP A 20 -20.64 -6.41 -5.17
CA TRP A 20 -19.64 -7.18 -5.90
C TRP A 20 -18.29 -6.44 -5.99
N ALA A 21 -18.32 -5.16 -6.35
CA ALA A 21 -17.13 -4.30 -6.41
C ALA A 21 -16.47 -4.14 -5.04
N PHE A 22 -17.25 -3.99 -3.98
CA PHE A 22 -16.74 -3.91 -2.60
C PHE A 22 -15.98 -5.18 -2.21
N PHE A 23 -16.57 -6.37 -2.42
CA PHE A 23 -15.90 -7.64 -2.12
C PHE A 23 -14.67 -7.86 -2.99
N TRP A 24 -14.67 -7.40 -4.24
CA TRP A 24 -13.51 -7.45 -5.11
C TRP A 24 -12.36 -6.56 -4.59
N SER A 25 -12.67 -5.32 -4.19
CA SER A 25 -11.70 -4.39 -3.60
C SER A 25 -11.10 -4.91 -2.29
N VAL A 26 -11.92 -5.49 -1.40
CA VAL A 26 -11.45 -6.14 -0.16
C VAL A 26 -10.50 -7.31 -0.47
N LYS A 27 -10.83 -8.15 -1.47
CA LYS A 27 -9.97 -9.27 -1.89
C LYS A 27 -8.66 -8.82 -2.54
N GLN A 28 -8.64 -7.64 -3.15
CA GLN A 28 -7.43 -7.10 -3.78
C GLN A 28 -6.41 -6.56 -2.78
N GLY A 29 -6.69 -6.61 -1.48
CA GLY A 29 -5.68 -6.28 -0.48
C GLY A 29 -5.25 -4.81 -0.51
N GLN A 30 -6.07 -3.90 -1.04
CA GLN A 30 -5.75 -2.46 -1.10
C GLN A 30 -5.53 -1.83 0.31
N PHE A 31 -5.89 -2.55 1.37
CA PHE A 31 -5.64 -2.14 2.76
C PHE A 31 -4.26 -2.55 3.30
N ASP A 32 -3.53 -3.42 2.59
CA ASP A 32 -2.21 -3.92 3.00
C ASP A 32 -1.09 -2.90 2.69
N ASP A 33 -1.29 -2.03 1.68
CA ASP A 33 -0.32 -1.00 1.28
C ASP A 33 -0.48 0.34 2.04
N LEU A 34 -1.35 0.39 3.05
CA LEU A 34 -1.46 1.55 3.95
C LEU A 34 -0.36 1.58 5.02
N GLU A 35 0.39 0.49 5.18
CA GLU A 35 1.47 0.38 6.18
C GLU A 35 2.82 0.91 5.65
N SER A 36 3.00 0.99 4.32
CA SER A 36 4.27 1.41 3.70
C SER A 36 4.64 2.90 3.80
N PRO A 37 3.70 3.88 3.79
CA PRO A 37 4.08 5.30 3.78
C PRO A 37 4.59 5.83 5.14
N ALA A 38 4.14 5.25 6.26
CA ALA A 38 4.48 5.74 7.59
C ALA A 38 5.94 5.46 7.97
N HIS A 39 6.49 4.35 7.48
CA HIS A 39 7.89 3.96 7.76
C HIS A 39 8.90 4.71 6.88
N ARG A 40 8.45 5.46 5.87
CA ARG A 40 9.30 6.27 5.00
C ARG A 40 9.54 7.66 5.58
N ILE A 41 8.48 8.29 6.10
CA ILE A 41 8.54 9.64 6.68
C ILE A 41 9.46 9.73 7.92
N LEU A 42 9.63 8.64 8.66
CA LEU A 42 10.47 8.60 9.87
C LEU A 42 11.93 8.18 9.61
N PHE A 43 12.26 7.65 8.43
CA PHE A 43 13.56 7.01 8.18
C PHE A 43 14.22 7.42 6.84
N GLU A 44 13.53 8.15 5.96
CA GLU A 44 14.12 8.64 4.70
C GLU A 44 14.94 9.93 4.88
N ASP A 45 14.78 10.67 5.98
CA ASP A 45 15.50 11.94 6.22
C ASP A 45 16.93 11.73 6.78
N ASP A 46 17.25 10.50 7.22
CA ASP A 46 18.52 10.19 7.89
C ASP A 46 19.58 9.64 6.92
N GLY A 47 19.22 9.25 5.69
CA GLY A 47 20.15 8.63 4.74
C GLY A 47 21.07 9.62 4.02
N ASP A 48 20.55 10.83 3.77
CA ASP A 48 21.23 11.88 3.00
C ASP A 48 21.89 12.93 3.91
N MET A 49 21.61 12.91 5.22
CA MET A 49 22.24 13.81 6.20
C MET A 49 23.49 13.25 6.86
N ILE A 50 23.83 11.96 6.69
CA ILE A 50 25.09 11.41 7.20
C ILE A 50 26.21 11.83 6.24
N PRO A 51 27.14 12.70 6.67
CA PRO A 51 28.31 13.05 5.87
C PRO A 51 29.09 11.77 5.50
N ASP A 52 29.62 11.67 4.28
CA ASP A 52 30.36 10.47 3.81
C ASP A 52 31.54 10.08 4.71
N ASP A 53 32.06 11.04 5.49
CA ASP A 53 33.11 10.91 6.50
C ASP A 53 32.65 10.33 7.85
N ALA A 54 31.33 10.27 8.10
CA ALA A 54 30.74 9.66 9.29
C ALA A 54 30.20 8.23 9.06
N ARG A 55 30.21 7.75 7.82
CA ARG A 55 29.93 6.34 7.52
C ARG A 55 31.07 5.50 8.11
N PRO A 56 30.80 4.53 9.01
CA PRO A 56 31.84 3.61 9.42
C PRO A 56 32.30 2.87 8.17
N ASP A 57 33.55 3.10 7.78
CA ASP A 57 34.21 2.40 6.70
C ASP A 57 34.14 0.91 7.04
N HIS A 58 33.21 0.20 6.40
CA HIS A 58 33.19 -1.25 6.41
C HIS A 58 34.30 -1.77 5.48
N SER A 59 35.51 -1.23 5.64
CA SER A 59 36.75 -1.93 5.36
C SER A 59 36.99 -2.98 6.46
N ASP A 60 35.99 -3.82 6.74
CA ASP A 60 36.25 -5.05 7.47
C ASP A 60 36.81 -6.05 6.46
N LYS A 61 38.10 -5.86 6.21
CA LYS A 61 39.08 -6.93 6.27
C LYS A 61 38.52 -8.29 5.81
N THR A 62 38.59 -8.52 4.51
CA THR A 62 38.86 -9.87 4.02
C THR A 62 40.29 -10.21 4.46
N ASP A 63 40.44 -10.54 5.74
CA ASP A 63 41.66 -11.05 6.34
C ASP A 63 41.84 -12.49 5.87
N ASN A 64 42.59 -12.59 4.78
CA ASN A 64 43.40 -13.72 4.35
C ASN A 64 43.69 -14.69 5.51
N THR A 65 42.89 -15.75 5.61
CA THR A 65 43.24 -16.91 6.42
C THR A 65 44.25 -17.73 5.62
N PRO A 66 45.46 -18.00 6.14
CA PRO A 66 46.43 -18.89 5.48
C PRO A 66 45.96 -20.34 5.47
#